data_AF-A0A7S1CAJ8-F1
#
_entry.id   AF-A0A7S1CAJ8-F1
#
_cell.length_a   1.000
_cell.length_b   1.000
_cell.length_c   1.000
_cell.angle_alpha   90.00
_cell.angle_beta   90.00
_cell.angle_gamma   90.00
#
_symmetry.space_group_name_H-M   'P 1'
#
loop_
_entity.id
_entity.type
_entity.pdbx_description
1 polymer ?
#
loop_
_entity_poly.entity_id
_entity_poly.type
_entity_poly.pdbx_seq_one_letter_code
_entity_poly.pdbx_strand_id
1 'polypeptide(L)'
;AAAEADPCLRFLDSAADTGRGVPGSPNYIHMDAMAFGMGACCLQVTFQARDLAESRRLYDHLAVMSPIMLALTAASPIWKGHLAATDTRWGVISASVDCRTPFERGVAPTEADDLSWMEAPDAVNAAGRGRRRLQKSRYDSVDMFICNGPNAKGGKYNDMPVQYDEDSLATLRAAGVDEVLAKHVAHLFVRDPLVIYSDRVELDDDKAVDHWENLQSTNWQSVRWKPPPPDTDMGWRVELRTMEVQLSPFENAAFTVVTALLCRVILFFDLNLYIPLSKVDENMRRAAAPRAASEGKFWFRTHVSPLSDECGPGETVDAGVDPDAYEEMSAETILLGRGSTFPGLFPLMRAYLDLIKCDDATKLLVDRYMRFVAQRATGEVDTAATWMRGFVTSHPEYKRDSVVSAAIAHDLIQEIHAISNGHKLVPALQGRYIHPETIEAEEAADIDTEAVRAAFSRGGAGGGAAAAPAVPDGL
;
A
#
# COMPACT_ATOMS: atom_id res chain seq x y z
N ALA A 1 1.57 -33.07 -26.93
CA ALA A 1 1.68 -33.04 -25.46
C ALA A 1 0.97 -31.77 -25.01
N ALA A 2 -0.23 -31.94 -24.47
CA ALA A 2 -1.11 -30.85 -24.06
C ALA A 2 -0.53 -30.18 -22.82
N ALA A 3 -0.30 -28.86 -22.90
CA ALA A 3 -0.12 -28.03 -21.72
C ALA A 3 -1.49 -27.96 -21.02
N GLU A 4 -1.56 -28.47 -19.79
CA GLU A 4 -2.72 -28.28 -18.93
C GLU A 4 -2.97 -26.79 -18.75
N ALA A 5 -4.13 -26.32 -19.22
CA ALA A 5 -4.58 -24.96 -18.99
C ALA A 5 -4.94 -24.81 -17.51
N ASP A 6 -4.32 -23.85 -16.85
CA ASP A 6 -4.62 -23.46 -15.47
C ASP A 6 -6.13 -23.11 -15.33
N PRO A 7 -6.88 -23.79 -14.45
CA PRO A 7 -8.31 -23.55 -14.24
C PRO A 7 -8.59 -22.23 -13.49
N CYS A 8 -7.58 -21.45 -13.12
CA CYS A 8 -7.77 -20.15 -12.49
C CYS A 8 -8.16 -19.07 -13.52
N LEU A 9 -9.40 -18.64 -13.42
CA LEU A 9 -10.12 -17.74 -14.33
C LEU A 9 -9.42 -16.39 -14.52
N ARG A 10 -8.83 -16.16 -15.69
CA ARG A 10 -8.12 -14.92 -16.05
C ARG A 10 -8.95 -13.65 -15.81
N PHE A 11 -8.29 -12.62 -15.29
CA PHE A 11 -8.73 -11.23 -15.44
C PHE A 11 -7.58 -10.27 -15.71
N LEU A 12 -7.95 -9.27 -16.52
CA LEU A 12 -7.22 -8.07 -16.93
C LEU A 12 -6.12 -8.28 -17.96
N ASP A 13 -6.54 -8.44 -19.22
CA ASP A 13 -5.75 -7.96 -20.34
C ASP A 13 -6.58 -6.98 -21.20
N SER A 14 -5.91 -5.90 -21.60
CA SER A 14 -6.36 -4.83 -22.51
C SER A 14 -7.33 -3.74 -22.01
N ALA A 15 -6.98 -2.53 -22.42
CA ALA A 15 -7.63 -1.23 -22.19
C ALA A 15 -9.01 -1.07 -22.87
N ALA A 16 -9.84 -2.12 -22.90
CA ALA A 16 -11.14 -2.13 -23.59
C ALA A 16 -12.31 -2.70 -22.76
N ASP A 17 -12.07 -3.14 -21.51
CA ASP A 17 -13.15 -3.69 -20.68
C ASP A 17 -13.79 -2.57 -19.82
N THR A 18 -15.08 -2.33 -20.02
CA THR A 18 -15.83 -1.19 -19.44
C THR A 18 -16.16 -1.36 -17.96
N GLY A 19 -15.54 -2.35 -17.29
CA GLY A 19 -15.74 -2.67 -15.88
C GLY A 19 -17.15 -3.17 -15.53
N ARG A 20 -18.01 -3.36 -16.53
CA ARG A 20 -19.31 -4.01 -16.38
C ARG A 20 -19.27 -5.36 -17.06
N GLY A 21 -18.79 -6.36 -16.32
CA GLY A 21 -19.20 -7.73 -16.62
C GLY A 21 -20.72 -7.77 -16.58
N VAL A 22 -21.35 -8.28 -17.64
CA VAL A 22 -22.79 -8.53 -17.63
C VAL A 22 -23.07 -9.51 -16.46
N PRO A 23 -24.10 -9.31 -15.64
CA PRO A 23 -24.46 -10.29 -14.62
C PRO A 23 -24.59 -11.68 -15.24
N GLY A 24 -23.80 -12.63 -14.75
CA GLY A 24 -23.72 -13.98 -15.33
C GLY A 24 -22.72 -14.16 -16.47
N SER A 25 -21.84 -13.17 -16.73
CA SER A 25 -20.68 -13.35 -17.61
C SER A 25 -19.92 -14.61 -17.21
N PRO A 26 -19.69 -15.56 -18.15
CA PRO A 26 -18.95 -16.77 -17.84
C PRO A 26 -17.56 -16.39 -17.35
N ASN A 27 -17.13 -16.98 -16.24
CA ASN A 27 -15.81 -16.78 -15.60
C ASN A 27 -15.67 -15.55 -14.66
N TYR A 28 -16.77 -14.88 -14.28
CA TYR A 28 -16.75 -13.67 -13.45
C TYR A 28 -17.58 -13.90 -12.17
N ILE A 29 -17.06 -13.49 -11.00
CA ILE A 29 -17.83 -13.50 -9.74
C ILE A 29 -18.62 -12.20 -9.64
N HIS A 30 -19.94 -12.27 -9.83
CA HIS A 30 -20.80 -11.08 -9.78
C HIS A 30 -21.07 -10.63 -8.33
N MET A 31 -20.71 -9.38 -8.02
CA MET A 31 -20.91 -8.72 -6.73
C MET A 31 -21.44 -7.30 -6.99
N ASP A 32 -22.55 -6.94 -6.35
CA ASP A 32 -23.37 -5.76 -6.65
C ASP A 32 -23.76 -4.95 -5.41
N ALA A 33 -23.02 -5.14 -4.32
CA ALA A 33 -23.27 -4.44 -3.06
C ALA A 33 -21.97 -3.89 -2.46
N MET A 34 -22.06 -2.71 -1.87
CA MET A 34 -20.97 -2.06 -1.12
C MET A 34 -20.36 -3.00 -0.08
N ALA A 35 -21.20 -3.82 0.56
CA ALA A 35 -20.79 -4.77 1.61
C ALA A 35 -19.79 -5.83 1.12
N PHE A 36 -19.74 -6.16 -0.18
CA PHE A 36 -18.72 -7.08 -0.68
C PHE A 36 -17.32 -6.48 -0.56
N GLY A 37 -17.16 -5.18 -0.74
CA GLY A 37 -15.87 -4.52 -0.56
C GLY A 37 -15.67 -3.99 0.84
N MET A 38 -16.50 -3.03 1.26
CA MET A 38 -16.36 -2.39 2.59
C MET A 38 -16.65 -3.31 3.78
N GLY A 39 -17.19 -4.51 3.54
CA GLY A 39 -17.28 -5.58 4.55
C GLY A 39 -15.99 -6.40 4.71
N ALA A 40 -14.98 -6.18 3.87
CA ALA A 40 -13.67 -6.79 4.02
C ALA A 40 -12.81 -6.06 5.07
N CYS A 41 -11.85 -6.77 5.65
CA CYS A 41 -10.98 -6.26 6.72
C CYS A 41 -9.58 -5.92 6.20
N CYS A 42 -8.86 -5.08 6.95
CA CYS A 42 -7.50 -4.67 6.60
C CYS A 42 -6.65 -4.40 7.83
N LEU A 43 -5.33 -4.41 7.63
CA LEU A 43 -4.37 -3.85 8.56
C LEU A 43 -3.97 -2.45 8.04
N GLN A 44 -4.17 -1.42 8.86
CA GLN A 44 -3.75 -0.05 8.55
C GLN A 44 -2.83 0.44 9.66
N VAL A 45 -1.74 1.11 9.28
CA VAL A 45 -0.79 1.65 10.23
C VAL A 45 -0.60 3.14 9.95
N THR A 46 -0.82 3.95 10.98
CA THR A 46 -0.67 5.41 10.91
C THR A 46 0.60 5.83 11.66
N PHE A 47 1.41 6.65 11.00
CA PHE A 47 2.65 7.21 11.52
C PHE A 47 2.51 8.72 11.66
N GLN A 48 2.91 9.27 12.81
CA GLN A 48 3.08 10.70 12.96
C GLN A 48 4.49 11.09 12.50
N ALA A 49 4.56 12.01 11.56
CA ALA A 49 5.80 12.62 11.10
C ALA A 49 6.17 13.81 11.99
N ARG A 50 7.45 14.22 11.96
CA ARG A 50 7.95 15.39 12.69
C ARG A 50 7.29 16.69 12.22
N ASP A 51 7.11 16.84 10.92
CA ASP A 51 6.63 18.08 10.29
C ASP A 51 5.95 17.79 8.94
N LEU A 52 5.46 18.86 8.30
CA LEU A 52 4.80 18.81 7.00
C LEU A 52 5.71 18.20 5.92
N ALA A 53 7.00 18.58 5.88
CA ALA A 53 7.92 18.11 4.85
C ALA A 53 8.20 16.61 4.98
N GLU A 54 8.46 16.15 6.21
CA GLU A 54 8.66 14.73 6.51
C GLU A 54 7.40 13.90 6.19
N SER A 55 6.21 14.42 6.50
CA SER A 55 4.94 13.73 6.20
C SER A 55 4.73 13.51 4.70
N ARG A 56 5.04 14.52 3.88
CA ARG A 56 4.91 14.44 2.41
C ARG A 56 5.92 13.46 1.83
N ARG A 57 7.15 13.47 2.35
CA ARG A 57 8.16 12.50 1.97
C ARG A 57 7.72 11.08 2.28
N LEU A 58 7.26 10.84 3.50
CA LEU A 58 6.86 9.50 3.92
C LEU A 58 5.65 9.00 3.12
N TYR A 59 4.67 9.87 2.85
CA TYR A 59 3.53 9.56 1.99
C TYR A 59 3.98 9.04 0.62
N ASP A 60 4.91 9.73 -0.04
CA ASP A 60 5.36 9.36 -1.38
C ASP A 60 6.08 8.01 -1.42
N HIS A 61 6.92 7.75 -0.42
CA HIS A 61 7.69 6.50 -0.39
C HIS A 61 6.82 5.31 0.01
N LEU A 62 5.83 5.52 0.88
CA LEU A 62 4.83 4.51 1.20
C LEU A 62 3.89 4.23 0.02
N ALA A 63 3.68 5.19 -0.89
CA ALA A 63 2.92 4.93 -2.12
C ALA A 63 3.63 3.92 -3.01
N VAL A 64 4.96 4.00 -3.15
CA VAL A 64 5.75 3.01 -3.90
C VAL A 64 5.72 1.64 -3.23
N MET A 65 5.73 1.59 -1.90
CA MET A 65 5.68 0.34 -1.12
C MET A 65 4.29 -0.29 -1.04
N SER A 66 3.23 0.48 -1.25
CA SER A 66 1.83 0.05 -1.16
C SER A 66 1.52 -1.26 -1.90
N PRO A 67 1.87 -1.44 -3.19
CA PRO A 67 1.61 -2.70 -3.92
C PRO A 67 2.43 -3.89 -3.41
N ILE A 68 3.67 -3.66 -2.96
CA ILE A 68 4.53 -4.73 -2.43
C ILE A 68 3.95 -5.24 -1.12
N MET A 69 3.52 -4.33 -0.23
CA MET A 69 2.86 -4.67 1.03
C MET A 69 1.50 -5.35 0.79
N LEU A 70 0.75 -4.96 -0.24
CA LEU A 70 -0.49 -5.63 -0.65
C LEU A 70 -0.22 -7.10 -1.04
N ALA A 71 0.79 -7.35 -1.87
CA ALA A 71 1.16 -8.69 -2.32
C ALA A 71 1.63 -9.58 -1.16
N LEU A 72 2.56 -9.07 -0.32
CA LEU A 72 3.11 -9.82 0.82
C LEU A 72 2.05 -10.18 1.88
N THR A 73 0.96 -9.40 1.95
CA THR A 73 -0.11 -9.59 2.93
C THR A 73 -1.33 -10.33 2.38
N ALA A 74 -1.34 -10.73 1.11
CA ALA A 74 -2.50 -11.25 0.40
C ALA A 74 -3.33 -12.28 1.21
N ALA A 75 -4.63 -12.03 1.37
CA ALA A 75 -5.51 -12.78 2.26
C ALA A 75 -6.98 -12.87 1.79
N SER A 76 -7.29 -12.62 0.51
CA SER A 76 -8.67 -12.59 0.01
C SER A 76 -8.88 -13.39 -1.30
N PRO A 77 -8.66 -14.72 -1.30
CA PRO A 77 -8.77 -15.55 -2.50
C PRO A 77 -10.20 -16.02 -2.80
N ILE A 78 -11.15 -15.83 -1.88
CA ILE A 78 -12.51 -16.38 -1.96
C ILE A 78 -13.52 -15.25 -1.89
N TRP A 79 -14.41 -15.16 -2.88
CA TRP A 79 -15.46 -14.16 -2.98
C TRP A 79 -16.79 -14.83 -3.29
N LYS A 80 -17.83 -14.50 -2.52
CA LYS A 80 -19.21 -14.97 -2.74
C LYS A 80 -19.31 -16.50 -2.99
N GLY A 81 -18.58 -17.30 -2.19
CA GLY A 81 -18.58 -18.76 -2.31
C GLY A 81 -17.76 -19.32 -3.48
N HIS A 82 -16.87 -18.53 -4.09
CA HIS A 82 -16.03 -18.96 -5.19
C HIS A 82 -14.57 -18.61 -5.00
N LEU A 83 -13.67 -19.49 -5.44
CA LEU A 83 -12.26 -19.14 -5.61
C LEU A 83 -12.12 -18.13 -6.75
N ALA A 84 -11.57 -16.96 -6.45
CA ALA A 84 -11.29 -15.91 -7.44
C ALA A 84 -9.87 -16.06 -8.01
N ALA A 85 -9.55 -15.42 -9.13
CA ALA A 85 -8.18 -15.33 -9.64
C ALA A 85 -7.44 -14.06 -9.17
N THR A 86 -7.76 -13.61 -7.96
CA THR A 86 -7.05 -12.56 -7.22
C THR A 86 -6.82 -13.05 -5.80
N ASP A 87 -5.70 -12.68 -5.19
CA ASP A 87 -5.40 -13.00 -3.79
C ASP A 87 -5.69 -11.84 -2.84
N THR A 88 -6.17 -10.70 -3.35
CA THR A 88 -6.31 -9.45 -2.57
C THR A 88 -7.69 -8.83 -2.70
N ARG A 89 -8.07 -8.02 -1.70
CA ARG A 89 -9.36 -7.33 -1.67
C ARG A 89 -9.44 -6.05 -2.49
N TRP A 90 -8.28 -5.48 -2.88
CA TRP A 90 -8.18 -4.10 -3.35
C TRP A 90 -9.15 -3.75 -4.47
N GLY A 91 -9.18 -4.57 -5.53
CA GLY A 91 -10.07 -4.36 -6.67
C GLY A 91 -11.55 -4.49 -6.31
N VAL A 92 -11.91 -5.38 -5.38
CA VAL A 92 -13.30 -5.56 -4.93
C VAL A 92 -13.75 -4.34 -4.13
N ILE A 93 -12.93 -3.83 -3.21
CA ILE A 93 -13.27 -2.62 -2.45
C ILE A 93 -13.36 -1.41 -3.38
N SER A 94 -12.39 -1.24 -4.28
CA SER A 94 -12.38 -0.16 -5.26
C SER A 94 -13.68 -0.09 -6.06
N ALA A 95 -14.15 -1.23 -6.56
CA ALA A 95 -15.41 -1.32 -7.31
C ALA A 95 -16.65 -1.13 -6.43
N SER A 96 -16.63 -1.59 -5.18
CA SER A 96 -17.81 -1.57 -4.29
C SER A 96 -18.31 -0.17 -3.89
N VAL A 97 -17.43 0.84 -4.00
CA VAL A 97 -17.72 2.25 -3.70
C VAL A 97 -17.36 3.17 -4.87
N ASP A 98 -17.28 2.62 -6.08
CA ASP A 98 -17.09 3.42 -7.29
C ASP A 98 -18.39 4.15 -7.65
N CYS A 99 -18.51 5.37 -7.13
CA CYS A 99 -19.66 6.23 -7.37
C CYS A 99 -19.61 6.95 -8.72
N ARG A 100 -18.67 6.62 -9.61
CA ARG A 100 -18.52 7.31 -10.90
C ARG A 100 -19.70 7.02 -11.82
N THR A 101 -20.27 8.06 -12.40
CA THR A 101 -21.25 7.93 -13.49
C THR A 101 -20.61 7.25 -14.71
N PRO A 102 -21.41 6.72 -15.67
CA PRO A 102 -20.89 6.27 -16.96
C PRO A 102 -20.00 7.32 -17.65
N PHE A 103 -20.39 8.60 -17.60
CA PHE A 103 -19.62 9.70 -18.19
C PHE A 103 -18.26 9.89 -17.51
N GLU A 104 -18.22 9.84 -16.17
CA GLU A 104 -16.98 9.97 -15.41
C GLU A 104 -16.05 8.78 -15.66
N ARG A 105 -16.59 7.58 -15.85
CA ARG A 105 -15.83 6.39 -16.28
C ARG A 105 -15.37 6.47 -17.75
N GLY A 106 -15.96 7.35 -18.54
CA GLY A 106 -15.71 7.46 -19.98
C GLY A 106 -16.33 6.31 -20.80
N VAL A 107 -17.46 5.78 -20.33
CA VAL A 107 -18.23 4.72 -21.01
C VAL A 107 -19.63 5.22 -21.36
N ALA A 108 -20.25 4.61 -22.38
CA ALA A 108 -21.63 4.93 -22.71
C ALA A 108 -22.59 4.46 -21.60
N PRO A 109 -23.59 5.27 -21.21
CA PRO A 109 -24.63 4.82 -20.29
C PRO A 109 -25.46 3.70 -20.90
N THR A 110 -25.96 2.78 -20.08
CA THR A 110 -26.86 1.70 -20.47
C THR A 110 -28.27 1.94 -19.96
N GLU A 111 -29.25 1.16 -20.42
CA GLU A 111 -30.64 1.22 -19.93
C GLU A 111 -30.79 0.94 -18.43
N ALA A 112 -29.77 0.33 -17.80
CA ALA A 112 -29.75 0.05 -16.36
C ALA A 112 -29.21 1.21 -15.52
N ASP A 113 -28.68 2.27 -16.14
CA ASP A 113 -28.16 3.44 -15.43
C ASP A 113 -29.30 4.40 -15.06
N ASP A 114 -29.55 4.57 -13.77
CA ASP A 114 -30.40 5.66 -13.28
C ASP A 114 -29.63 6.99 -13.27
N LEU A 115 -29.90 7.81 -14.28
CA LEU A 115 -29.32 9.15 -14.45
C LEU A 115 -30.37 10.25 -14.27
N SER A 116 -31.56 9.92 -13.74
CA SER A 116 -32.65 10.89 -13.56
C SER A 116 -32.26 12.07 -12.66
N TRP A 117 -31.40 11.82 -11.67
CA TRP A 117 -30.85 12.85 -10.80
C TRP A 117 -30.08 13.94 -11.56
N MET A 118 -29.50 13.63 -12.73
CA MET A 118 -28.75 14.60 -13.53
C MET A 118 -29.65 15.65 -14.21
N GLU A 119 -30.96 15.44 -14.21
CA GLU A 119 -31.96 16.38 -14.72
C GLU A 119 -32.47 17.34 -13.63
N ALA A 120 -32.13 17.09 -12.36
CA ALA A 120 -32.57 17.91 -11.25
C ALA A 120 -31.95 19.33 -11.31
N PRO A 121 -32.65 20.39 -10.88
CA PRO A 121 -32.15 21.77 -10.95
C PRO A 121 -30.80 21.99 -10.23
N ASP A 122 -30.56 21.23 -9.16
CA ASP A 122 -29.37 21.25 -8.32
C ASP A 122 -28.23 20.35 -8.83
N ALA A 123 -28.45 19.53 -9.87
CA ALA A 123 -27.40 18.72 -10.49
C ALA A 123 -26.23 19.56 -11.07
N VAL A 124 -26.46 20.86 -11.27
CA VAL A 124 -25.42 21.85 -11.63
C VAL A 124 -24.31 21.94 -10.57
N ASN A 125 -24.61 21.61 -9.31
CA ASN A 125 -23.68 21.68 -8.18
C ASN A 125 -22.84 20.42 -8.00
N ALA A 126 -23.17 19.31 -8.69
CA ALA A 126 -22.36 18.09 -8.62
C ALA A 126 -20.95 18.35 -9.16
N ALA A 127 -19.95 17.74 -8.55
CA ALA A 127 -18.56 17.84 -8.94
C ALA A 127 -18.39 17.46 -10.42
N GLY A 128 -17.83 18.39 -11.23
CA GLY A 128 -17.72 18.20 -12.67
C GLY A 128 -19.04 17.90 -13.40
N ARG A 129 -20.19 18.26 -12.79
CA ARG A 129 -21.56 17.97 -13.24
C ARG A 129 -21.85 16.47 -13.46
N GLY A 130 -21.12 15.59 -12.76
CA GLY A 130 -21.16 14.14 -12.97
C GLY A 130 -20.74 13.72 -14.39
N ARG A 131 -19.98 14.56 -15.10
CA ARG A 131 -19.58 14.37 -16.51
C ARG A 131 -18.07 14.42 -16.74
N ARG A 132 -17.31 15.03 -15.84
CA ARG A 132 -15.85 15.15 -15.96
C ARG A 132 -15.23 13.77 -15.83
N ARG A 133 -14.45 13.33 -16.82
CA ARG A 133 -13.81 12.00 -16.78
C ARG A 133 -12.85 11.89 -15.59
N LEU A 134 -13.02 10.86 -14.76
CA LEU A 134 -12.18 10.55 -13.61
C LEU A 134 -11.51 9.19 -13.83
N GLN A 135 -10.18 9.15 -13.74
CA GLN A 135 -9.39 7.95 -14.09
C GLN A 135 -9.71 6.75 -13.16
N LYS A 136 -9.82 7.02 -11.87
CA LYS A 136 -9.92 6.02 -10.81
C LYS A 136 -11.20 6.15 -10.00
N SER A 137 -11.59 5.07 -9.33
CA SER A 137 -12.58 5.14 -8.24
C SER A 137 -12.06 6.07 -7.13
N ARG A 138 -12.95 6.57 -6.27
CA ARG A 138 -12.52 7.31 -5.06
C ARG A 138 -11.82 6.41 -4.05
N TYR A 139 -11.99 5.10 -4.17
CA TYR A 139 -11.16 4.09 -3.53
C TYR A 139 -10.20 3.52 -4.56
N ASP A 140 -8.93 3.91 -4.53
CA ASP A 140 -7.90 3.40 -5.44
C ASP A 140 -6.49 3.76 -4.94
N SER A 141 -5.46 3.31 -5.63
CA SER A 141 -4.08 3.77 -5.44
C SER A 141 -3.96 5.29 -5.51
N VAL A 142 -2.97 5.87 -4.82
CA VAL A 142 -2.75 7.33 -4.84
C VAL A 142 -2.67 7.89 -6.26
N ASP A 143 -3.17 9.11 -6.45
CA ASP A 143 -3.20 9.78 -7.76
C ASP A 143 -2.01 10.72 -7.99
N MET A 144 -1.31 11.12 -6.91
CA MET A 144 -0.17 12.01 -6.96
C MET A 144 0.81 11.72 -5.84
N PHE A 145 2.10 11.82 -6.15
CA PHE A 145 3.12 12.17 -5.19
C PHE A 145 2.96 13.64 -4.77
N ILE A 146 3.14 13.90 -3.48
CA ILE A 146 2.85 15.19 -2.86
C ILE A 146 4.09 15.90 -2.32
N CYS A 147 5.28 15.30 -2.30
CA CYS A 147 6.50 15.98 -1.83
C CYS A 147 7.02 16.99 -2.86
N ASN A 148 7.55 18.12 -2.38
CA ASN A 148 8.18 19.16 -3.19
C ASN A 148 9.71 19.25 -2.95
N GLY A 149 10.30 18.25 -2.30
CA GLY A 149 11.74 18.15 -2.06
C GLY A 149 12.55 17.72 -3.30
N PRO A 150 13.89 17.75 -3.22
CA PRO A 150 14.77 17.47 -4.35
C PRO A 150 14.55 16.07 -4.94
N ASN A 151 14.29 15.07 -4.09
CA ASN A 151 14.01 13.70 -4.50
C ASN A 151 12.78 13.55 -5.41
N ALA A 152 11.81 14.48 -5.34
CA ALA A 152 10.63 14.47 -6.21
C ALA A 152 10.91 15.03 -7.62
N LYS A 153 12.10 15.61 -7.85
CA LYS A 153 12.59 16.17 -9.13
C LYS A 153 11.53 16.97 -9.89
N GLY A 154 10.91 17.94 -9.22
CA GLY A 154 9.92 18.83 -9.82
C GLY A 154 8.62 18.15 -10.26
N GLY A 155 8.27 17.01 -9.67
CA GLY A 155 7.03 16.28 -9.96
C GLY A 155 7.11 15.39 -11.19
N LYS A 156 8.31 15.11 -11.73
CA LYS A 156 8.48 14.30 -12.95
C LYS A 156 7.89 12.88 -12.86
N TYR A 157 7.72 12.36 -11.65
CA TYR A 157 7.17 11.01 -11.43
C TYR A 157 5.63 11.01 -11.41
N ASN A 158 4.98 12.18 -11.32
CA ASN A 158 3.54 12.31 -11.53
C ASN A 158 3.26 12.32 -13.05
N ASP A 159 3.40 11.15 -13.68
CA ASP A 159 3.33 10.96 -15.14
C ASP A 159 1.92 10.62 -15.65
N MET A 160 0.91 10.68 -14.77
CA MET A 160 -0.47 10.39 -15.10
C MET A 160 -1.36 11.65 -15.08
N PRO A 161 -2.42 11.70 -15.91
CA PRO A 161 -3.33 12.83 -15.93
C PRO A 161 -4.24 12.85 -14.69
N VAL A 162 -4.11 13.88 -13.87
CA VAL A 162 -4.91 14.08 -12.66
C VAL A 162 -5.90 15.21 -12.86
N GLN A 163 -7.17 14.95 -12.54
CA GLN A 163 -8.22 15.96 -12.54
C GLN A 163 -8.22 16.67 -11.19
N TYR A 164 -8.49 17.97 -11.16
CA TYR A 164 -8.59 18.74 -9.93
C TYR A 164 -9.69 19.78 -10.06
N ASP A 165 -10.28 20.18 -8.93
CA ASP A 165 -11.21 21.29 -8.88
C ASP A 165 -10.46 22.63 -8.98
N GLU A 166 -10.76 23.39 -10.04
CA GLU A 166 -10.00 24.59 -10.39
C GLU A 166 -10.17 25.72 -9.36
N ASP A 167 -11.37 25.87 -8.79
CA ASP A 167 -11.68 26.90 -7.81
C ASP A 167 -11.01 26.61 -6.47
N SER A 168 -11.02 25.35 -6.03
CA SER A 168 -10.29 24.88 -4.85
C SER A 168 -8.78 25.08 -5.02
N LEU A 169 -8.23 24.75 -6.19
CA LEU A 169 -6.81 24.97 -6.50
C LEU A 169 -6.43 26.46 -6.42
N ALA A 170 -7.26 27.34 -6.99
CA ALA A 170 -7.04 28.79 -6.94
C ALA A 170 -7.09 29.31 -5.50
N THR A 171 -8.04 28.84 -4.70
CA THR A 171 -8.20 29.20 -3.29
C THR A 171 -6.98 28.80 -2.47
N LEU A 172 -6.51 27.55 -2.62
CA LEU A 172 -5.35 27.03 -1.90
C LEU A 172 -4.06 27.79 -2.25
N ARG A 173 -3.86 28.10 -3.54
CA ARG A 173 -2.71 28.90 -3.99
C ARG A 173 -2.75 30.33 -3.43
N ALA A 174 -3.93 30.96 -3.43
CA ALA A 174 -4.10 32.30 -2.86
C ALA A 174 -3.81 32.32 -1.35
N ALA A 175 -4.08 31.21 -0.65
CA ALA A 175 -3.74 31.01 0.75
C ALA A 175 -2.26 30.64 1.00
N GLY A 176 -1.45 30.50 -0.05
CA GLY A 176 -0.01 30.20 0.05
C GLY A 176 0.35 28.72 0.16
N VAL A 177 -0.60 27.81 -0.08
CA VAL A 177 -0.29 26.37 -0.20
C VAL A 177 0.50 26.14 -1.50
N ASP A 178 1.61 25.41 -1.42
CA ASP A 178 2.44 25.17 -2.59
C ASP A 178 1.74 24.35 -3.66
N GLU A 179 2.19 24.52 -4.90
CA GLU A 179 1.58 23.96 -6.11
C GLU A 179 1.26 22.46 -6.04
N VAL A 180 2.18 21.66 -5.49
CA VAL A 180 2.05 20.20 -5.48
C VAL A 180 0.98 19.78 -4.47
N LEU A 181 1.02 20.35 -3.27
CA LEU A 181 0.05 20.04 -2.23
C LEU A 181 -1.34 20.60 -2.57
N ALA A 182 -1.40 21.82 -3.13
CA ALA A 182 -2.65 22.43 -3.56
C ALA A 182 -3.36 21.59 -4.63
N LYS A 183 -2.61 21.04 -5.60
CA LYS A 183 -3.15 20.11 -6.61
C LYS A 183 -3.65 18.81 -6.02
N HIS A 184 -2.92 18.23 -5.07
CA HIS A 184 -3.37 17.02 -4.37
C HIS A 184 -4.71 17.25 -3.67
N VAL A 185 -4.84 18.34 -2.90
CA VAL A 185 -6.09 18.65 -2.21
C VAL A 185 -7.23 18.93 -3.20
N ALA A 186 -6.97 19.75 -4.23
CA ALA A 186 -7.95 20.03 -5.26
C ALA A 186 -8.40 18.78 -6.04
N HIS A 187 -7.53 17.77 -6.15
CA HIS A 187 -7.92 16.46 -6.70
C HIS A 187 -8.93 15.74 -5.82
N LEU A 188 -8.78 15.76 -4.49
CA LEU A 188 -9.74 15.11 -3.58
C LEU A 188 -11.16 15.70 -3.72
N PHE A 189 -11.23 16.97 -4.12
CA PHE A 189 -12.45 17.77 -4.24
C PHE A 189 -13.14 17.60 -5.61
N VAL A 190 -12.63 16.74 -6.50
CA VAL A 190 -13.36 16.33 -7.71
C VAL A 190 -14.48 15.32 -7.43
N ARG A 191 -14.76 15.05 -6.14
CA ARG A 191 -15.75 14.09 -5.67
C ARG A 191 -16.84 14.80 -4.90
N ASP A 192 -18.07 14.33 -5.07
CA ASP A 192 -19.18 14.76 -4.22
C ASP A 192 -19.06 14.16 -2.81
N PRO A 193 -19.53 14.88 -1.77
CA PRO A 193 -19.79 14.33 -0.45
C PRO A 193 -20.77 13.16 -0.54
N LEU A 194 -20.47 12.03 0.12
CA LEU A 194 -21.36 10.86 0.09
C LEU A 194 -22.46 10.92 1.13
N VAL A 195 -22.14 11.41 2.33
CA VAL A 195 -23.03 11.43 3.49
C VAL A 195 -22.80 12.71 4.24
N ILE A 196 -23.87 13.48 4.49
CA ILE A 196 -23.85 14.64 5.37
C ILE A 196 -25.04 14.54 6.32
N TYR A 197 -24.79 14.77 7.61
CA TYR A 197 -25.86 14.84 8.60
C TYR A 197 -26.47 16.23 8.62
N SER A 198 -27.79 16.33 8.84
CA SER A 198 -28.51 17.60 8.75
C SER A 198 -28.04 18.65 9.76
N ASP A 199 -27.49 18.23 10.89
CA ASP A 199 -26.90 19.09 11.93
C ASP A 199 -25.43 19.46 11.63
N ARG A 200 -24.85 18.96 10.53
CA ARG A 200 -23.47 19.21 10.11
C ARG A 200 -23.36 20.02 8.81
N VAL A 201 -24.48 20.52 8.29
CA VAL A 201 -24.50 21.35 7.08
C VAL A 201 -23.89 22.72 7.35
N GLU A 202 -24.30 23.36 8.44
CA GLU A 202 -23.82 24.69 8.84
C GLU A 202 -22.88 24.54 10.04
N LEU A 203 -21.60 24.84 9.84
CA LEU A 203 -20.56 24.74 10.87
C LEU A 203 -19.71 26.01 10.90
N ASP A 204 -18.98 26.19 12.01
CA ASP A 204 -18.00 27.26 12.17
C ASP A 204 -16.63 26.75 11.67
N ASP A 205 -16.24 27.16 10.46
CA ASP A 205 -15.01 26.69 9.79
C ASP A 205 -13.72 27.03 10.56
N ASP A 206 -13.76 28.01 11.48
CA ASP A 206 -12.62 28.32 12.35
C ASP A 206 -12.42 27.27 13.47
N LYS A 207 -13.40 26.38 13.68
CA LYS A 207 -13.42 25.38 14.77
C LYS A 207 -13.65 23.96 14.29
N ALA A 208 -14.40 23.78 13.21
CA ALA A 208 -14.81 22.49 12.69
C ALA A 208 -14.03 22.13 11.44
N VAL A 209 -13.68 20.85 11.32
CA VAL A 209 -13.04 20.28 10.12
C VAL A 209 -13.91 19.24 9.43
N ASP A 210 -15.17 19.11 9.84
CA ASP A 210 -16.09 18.07 9.37
C ASP A 210 -16.31 18.14 7.85
N HIS A 211 -16.40 19.34 7.26
CA HIS A 211 -16.55 19.50 5.80
C HIS A 211 -15.30 19.05 5.04
N TRP A 212 -14.12 19.37 5.57
CA TRP A 212 -12.84 18.83 5.07
C TRP A 212 -12.81 17.30 5.18
N GLU A 213 -13.13 16.76 6.37
CA GLU A 213 -13.11 15.33 6.63
C GLU A 213 -14.16 14.58 5.81
N ASN A 214 -15.27 15.20 5.41
CA ASN A 214 -16.27 14.56 4.55
C ASN A 214 -15.64 14.13 3.21
N LEU A 215 -14.86 15.00 2.59
CA LEU A 215 -14.15 14.70 1.35
C LEU A 215 -12.89 13.87 1.61
N GLN A 216 -12.09 14.23 2.61
CA GLN A 216 -10.83 13.55 2.88
C GLN A 216 -11.01 12.09 3.34
N SER A 217 -11.98 11.85 4.23
CA SER A 217 -12.23 10.51 4.76
C SER A 217 -12.86 9.56 3.73
N THR A 218 -13.52 10.10 2.69
CA THR A 218 -14.18 9.35 1.61
C THR A 218 -13.39 9.30 0.30
N ASN A 219 -12.19 9.86 0.28
CA ASN A 219 -11.15 9.49 -0.67
C ASN A 219 -10.27 8.42 0.01
N TRP A 220 -10.44 7.17 -0.40
CA TRP A 220 -9.81 6.01 0.25
C TRP A 220 -8.63 5.53 -0.57
N GLN A 221 -7.49 6.17 -0.40
CA GLN A 221 -6.29 5.83 -1.16
C GLN A 221 -5.41 4.75 -0.52
N SER A 222 -4.41 4.25 -1.26
CA SER A 222 -3.40 3.30 -0.76
C SER A 222 -2.55 3.86 0.39
N VAL A 223 -2.33 5.18 0.36
CA VAL A 223 -1.76 5.96 1.46
C VAL A 223 -2.66 7.16 1.70
N ARG A 224 -2.86 7.54 2.97
CA ARG A 224 -3.59 8.76 3.32
C ARG A 224 -2.69 9.73 4.07
N TRP A 225 -2.64 10.96 3.61
CA TRP A 225 -2.00 12.07 4.30
C TRP A 225 -3.01 12.79 5.18
N LYS A 226 -2.73 12.95 6.47
CA LYS A 226 -3.70 13.42 7.46
C LYS A 226 -3.18 14.72 8.10
N PRO A 227 -3.82 15.86 7.84
CA PRO A 227 -3.57 17.09 8.59
C PRO A 227 -3.73 16.89 10.10
N PRO A 228 -3.06 17.72 10.92
CA PRO A 228 -3.35 17.77 12.35
C PRO A 228 -4.79 18.25 12.55
N PRO A 229 -5.59 17.57 13.40
CA PRO A 229 -6.90 18.07 13.76
C PRO A 229 -6.75 19.27 14.71
N PRO A 230 -7.70 20.22 14.69
CA PRO A 230 -7.68 21.37 15.59
C PRO A 230 -7.69 20.91 17.05
N ASP A 231 -7.07 21.71 17.93
CA ASP A 231 -7.09 21.52 19.38
C ASP A 231 -6.57 20.16 19.89
N THR A 232 -5.58 19.56 19.21
CA THR A 232 -4.90 18.33 19.65
C THR A 232 -3.38 18.46 19.61
N ASP A 233 -2.68 17.52 20.25
CA ASP A 233 -1.22 17.35 20.17
C ASP A 233 -0.77 16.49 18.97
N MET A 234 -1.71 16.03 18.14
CA MET A 234 -1.42 15.23 16.97
C MET A 234 -0.82 16.08 15.86
N GLY A 235 0.28 15.61 15.28
CA GLY A 235 0.95 16.22 14.15
C GLY A 235 0.42 15.75 12.79
N TRP A 236 1.20 16.05 11.75
CA TRP A 236 0.99 15.52 10.40
C TRP A 236 1.19 14.01 10.40
N ARG A 237 0.20 13.28 9.89
CA ARG A 237 0.23 11.80 9.91
C ARG A 237 0.12 11.23 8.51
N VAL A 238 0.68 10.03 8.34
CA VAL A 238 0.64 9.26 7.10
C VAL A 238 0.16 7.86 7.43
N GLU A 239 -0.81 7.36 6.70
CA GLU A 239 -1.44 6.07 6.95
C GLU A 239 -1.24 5.16 5.74
N LEU A 240 -0.58 4.02 5.93
CA LEU A 240 -0.50 2.95 4.92
C LEU A 240 -1.72 2.03 5.04
N ARG A 241 -2.43 1.81 3.93
CA ARG A 241 -3.80 1.27 3.96
C ARG A 241 -4.00 -0.01 3.14
N THR A 242 -2.99 -0.45 2.40
CA THR A 242 -3.13 -1.57 1.46
C THR A 242 -3.10 -2.94 2.11
N MET A 243 -2.40 -3.10 3.23
CA MET A 243 -2.19 -4.42 3.84
C MET A 243 -3.50 -5.13 4.17
N GLU A 244 -3.58 -6.42 3.84
CA GLU A 244 -4.68 -7.26 4.29
C GLU A 244 -4.48 -7.58 5.78
N VAL A 245 -5.57 -7.88 6.49
CA VAL A 245 -5.46 -8.38 7.87
C VAL A 245 -5.00 -9.84 7.86
N GLN A 246 -4.13 -10.20 8.78
CA GLN A 246 -3.55 -11.55 8.87
C GLN A 246 -4.30 -12.41 9.90
N LEU A 247 -4.16 -13.74 9.79
CA LEU A 247 -4.96 -14.69 10.58
C LEU A 247 -4.54 -14.77 12.05
N SER A 248 -3.30 -14.40 12.40
CA SER A 248 -2.82 -14.40 13.78
C SER A 248 -2.28 -13.04 14.25
N PRO A 249 -2.28 -12.77 15.58
CA PRO A 249 -1.68 -11.56 16.14
C PRO A 249 -0.19 -11.42 15.80
N PHE A 250 0.56 -12.53 15.74
CA PHE A 250 1.99 -12.54 15.39
C PHE A 250 2.23 -11.96 13.99
N GLU A 251 1.46 -12.41 12.99
CA GLU A 251 1.62 -11.96 11.61
C GLU A 251 1.28 -10.46 11.47
N ASN A 252 0.20 -10.01 12.11
CA ASN A 252 -0.19 -8.60 12.11
C ASN A 252 0.86 -7.72 12.82
N ALA A 253 1.43 -8.19 13.94
CA ALA A 253 2.51 -7.50 14.63
C ALA A 253 3.78 -7.42 13.76
N ALA A 254 4.14 -8.51 13.06
CA ALA A 254 5.29 -8.55 12.17
C ALA A 254 5.21 -7.48 11.07
N PHE A 255 4.08 -7.42 10.36
CA PHE A 255 3.88 -6.41 9.32
C PHE A 255 3.81 -4.98 9.88
N THR A 256 3.22 -4.80 11.07
CA THR A 256 3.18 -3.48 11.73
C THR A 256 4.59 -2.99 12.09
N VAL A 257 5.39 -3.83 12.73
CA VAL A 257 6.76 -3.49 13.17
C VAL A 257 7.68 -3.28 11.97
N VAL A 258 7.62 -4.15 10.96
CA VAL A 258 8.43 -4.00 9.73
C VAL A 258 8.05 -2.72 8.99
N THR A 259 6.77 -2.35 8.92
CA THR A 259 6.34 -1.08 8.30
C THR A 259 6.86 0.12 9.09
N ALA A 260 6.79 0.08 10.43
CA ALA A 260 7.32 1.14 11.28
C ALA A 260 8.83 1.33 11.10
N LEU A 261 9.57 0.22 11.05
CA LEU A 261 11.01 0.24 10.83
C LEU A 261 11.36 0.73 9.42
N LEU A 262 10.60 0.33 8.40
CA LEU A 262 10.73 0.83 7.04
C LEU A 262 10.60 2.36 6.96
N CYS A 263 9.60 2.92 7.65
CA CYS A 263 9.44 4.37 7.73
C CYS A 263 10.68 5.05 8.33
N ARG A 264 11.23 4.47 9.41
CA ARG A 264 12.46 4.98 10.04
C ARG A 264 13.66 4.92 9.11
N VAL A 265 13.84 3.82 8.39
CA VAL A 265 14.94 3.62 7.44
C VAL A 265 14.85 4.58 6.25
N ILE A 266 13.65 4.78 5.69
CA ILE A 266 13.41 5.75 4.60
C ILE A 266 13.85 7.15 5.04
N LEU A 267 13.48 7.56 6.25
CA LEU A 267 13.81 8.88 6.76
C LEU A 267 15.27 9.01 7.15
N PHE A 268 15.83 8.01 7.85
CA PHE A 268 17.18 8.06 8.41
C PHE A 268 18.27 8.03 7.33
N PHE A 269 18.14 7.16 6.32
CA PHE A 269 19.12 7.04 5.23
C PHE A 269 18.81 7.93 4.03
N ASP A 270 17.82 8.81 4.16
CA ASP A 270 17.36 9.63 3.06
C ASP A 270 17.02 8.79 1.80
N LEU A 271 16.34 7.64 1.97
CA LEU A 271 16.05 6.79 0.82
C LEU A 271 15.18 7.54 -0.20
N ASN A 272 15.48 7.29 -1.48
CA ASN A 272 14.69 7.70 -2.62
C ASN A 272 14.09 6.45 -3.25
N LEU A 273 12.76 6.31 -3.23
CA LEU A 273 12.06 5.16 -3.82
C LEU A 273 11.27 5.53 -5.09
N TYR A 274 11.31 6.78 -5.54
CA TYR A 274 10.44 7.26 -6.61
C TYR A 274 10.61 6.48 -7.92
N ILE A 275 9.49 6.04 -8.46
CA ILE A 275 9.31 5.55 -9.82
C ILE A 275 8.10 6.28 -10.43
N PRO A 276 7.92 6.31 -11.76
CA PRO A 276 6.73 6.92 -12.35
C PRO A 276 5.45 6.32 -11.77
N LEU A 277 4.45 7.16 -11.48
CA LEU A 277 3.23 6.74 -10.81
C LEU A 277 2.43 5.72 -11.63
N SER A 278 2.52 5.79 -12.96
CA SER A 278 2.00 4.74 -13.85
C SER A 278 2.57 3.35 -13.56
N LYS A 279 3.81 3.26 -13.06
CA LYS A 279 4.46 2.01 -12.63
C LYS A 279 4.03 1.56 -11.23
N VAL A 280 3.71 2.51 -10.34
CA VAL A 280 3.05 2.19 -9.07
C VAL A 280 1.67 1.58 -9.31
N ASP A 281 0.88 2.15 -10.22
CA ASP A 281 -0.43 1.61 -10.63
C ASP A 281 -0.32 0.23 -11.29
N GLU A 282 0.69 0.04 -12.13
CA GLU A 282 0.99 -1.27 -12.72
C GLU A 282 1.33 -2.29 -11.62
N ASN A 283 2.13 -1.92 -10.64
CA ASN A 283 2.43 -2.75 -9.48
C ASN A 283 1.19 -3.09 -8.65
N MET A 284 0.24 -2.16 -8.48
CA MET A 284 -1.02 -2.42 -7.77
C MET A 284 -1.86 -3.48 -8.48
N ARG A 285 -1.89 -3.47 -9.81
CA ARG A 285 -2.55 -4.53 -10.60
C ARG A 285 -1.84 -5.88 -10.45
N ARG A 286 -0.50 -5.89 -10.52
CA ARG A 286 0.31 -7.11 -10.37
C ARG A 286 0.20 -7.71 -8.97
N ALA A 287 0.09 -6.88 -7.94
CA ALA A 287 -0.03 -7.31 -6.55
C ALA A 287 -1.29 -8.13 -6.27
N ALA A 288 -2.35 -7.96 -7.08
CA ALA A 288 -3.58 -8.71 -6.94
C ALA A 288 -3.48 -10.15 -7.45
N ALA A 289 -2.51 -10.47 -8.30
CA ALA A 289 -2.40 -11.78 -8.94
C ALA A 289 -2.14 -12.90 -7.91
N PRO A 290 -2.59 -14.14 -8.18
CA PRO A 290 -2.29 -15.28 -7.32
C PRO A 290 -0.78 -15.46 -7.13
N ARG A 291 -0.34 -15.68 -5.89
CA ARG A 291 1.08 -15.86 -5.52
C ARG A 291 1.99 -14.69 -5.92
N ALA A 292 1.45 -13.47 -6.07
CA ALA A 292 2.24 -12.29 -6.42
C ALA A 292 3.39 -12.00 -5.43
N ALA A 293 3.26 -12.41 -4.16
CA ALA A 293 4.30 -12.25 -3.15
C ALA A 293 5.61 -12.96 -3.51
N SER A 294 5.52 -14.21 -3.98
CA SER A 294 6.68 -15.08 -4.24
C SER A 294 7.04 -15.21 -5.71
N GLU A 295 6.06 -15.07 -6.61
CA GLU A 295 6.26 -15.26 -8.05
C GLU A 295 6.14 -13.96 -8.86
N GLY A 296 5.57 -12.92 -8.25
CA GLY A 296 5.36 -11.63 -8.89
C GLY A 296 6.65 -10.83 -9.07
N LYS A 297 6.62 -9.92 -10.03
CA LYS A 297 7.66 -8.89 -10.21
C LYS A 297 7.04 -7.51 -10.16
N PHE A 298 7.73 -6.59 -9.52
CA PHE A 298 7.30 -5.21 -9.31
C PHE A 298 8.36 -4.26 -9.84
N TRP A 299 7.93 -3.18 -10.49
CA TRP A 299 8.80 -2.08 -10.83
C TRP A 299 9.36 -1.46 -9.56
N PHE A 300 10.68 -1.40 -9.44
CA PHE A 300 11.35 -0.85 -8.29
C PHE A 300 12.63 -0.14 -8.70
N ARG A 301 12.97 0.91 -7.97
CA ARG A 301 14.16 1.72 -8.20
C ARG A 301 15.43 0.92 -7.89
N THR A 302 16.42 0.96 -8.77
CA THR A 302 17.68 0.22 -8.60
C THR A 302 18.65 0.94 -7.65
N HIS A 303 18.57 2.27 -7.55
CA HIS A 303 19.41 3.09 -6.68
C HIS A 303 18.57 3.82 -5.64
N VAL A 304 18.48 3.24 -4.45
CA VAL A 304 17.63 3.76 -3.35
C VAL A 304 18.34 4.75 -2.43
N SER A 305 19.67 4.78 -2.45
CA SER A 305 20.46 5.80 -1.74
C SER A 305 20.55 7.08 -2.56
N PRO A 306 20.64 8.26 -1.92
CA PRO A 306 20.98 9.49 -2.62
C PRO A 306 22.30 9.28 -3.39
N LEU A 307 22.32 9.59 -4.69
CA LEU A 307 23.58 9.65 -5.43
C LEU A 307 24.39 10.86 -4.95
N SER A 308 25.71 10.70 -4.91
CA SER A 308 26.72 11.49 -4.18
C SER A 308 26.87 12.98 -4.53
N ASP A 309 25.90 13.64 -5.19
CA ASP A 309 25.90 15.11 -5.28
C ASP A 309 25.79 15.77 -3.88
N GLU A 310 25.36 15.01 -2.87
CA GLU A 310 25.27 15.43 -1.46
C GLU A 310 26.44 14.93 -0.58
N CYS A 311 27.37 14.11 -1.10
CA CYS A 311 28.49 13.52 -0.36
C CYS A 311 29.84 14.18 -0.67
N GLY A 312 29.91 15.51 -0.64
CA GLY A 312 31.18 16.27 -0.70
C GLY A 312 32.04 16.07 -1.97
N PRO A 313 33.04 16.94 -2.21
CA PRO A 313 33.89 16.84 -3.39
C PRO A 313 34.89 15.69 -3.20
N GLY A 314 34.59 14.48 -3.70
CA GLY A 314 35.58 13.39 -3.65
C GLY A 314 35.15 12.01 -4.17
N GLU A 315 33.86 11.68 -4.19
CA GLU A 315 33.39 10.39 -4.71
C GLU A 315 32.62 10.60 -6.01
N THR A 316 33.34 10.40 -7.11
CA THR A 316 32.76 10.27 -8.44
C THR A 316 31.72 9.15 -8.39
N VAL A 317 30.44 9.52 -8.45
CA VAL A 317 29.41 8.61 -8.98
C VAL A 317 29.97 8.04 -10.27
N ASP A 318 29.96 6.71 -10.39
CA ASP A 318 30.38 6.04 -11.61
C ASP A 318 29.58 6.65 -12.76
N ALA A 319 30.27 7.34 -13.68
CA ALA A 319 29.70 8.37 -14.57
C ALA A 319 28.70 7.83 -15.63
N GLY A 320 28.23 6.59 -15.47
CA GLY A 320 27.22 5.93 -16.29
C GLY A 320 26.02 5.36 -15.53
N VAL A 321 25.90 5.58 -14.21
CA VAL A 321 24.75 5.09 -13.43
C VAL A 321 23.61 6.11 -13.46
N ASP A 322 22.46 5.71 -14.00
CA ASP A 322 21.24 6.53 -13.96
C ASP A 322 20.62 6.50 -12.55
N PRO A 323 20.61 7.62 -11.79
CA PRO A 323 19.95 7.69 -10.48
C PRO A 323 18.48 7.31 -10.53
N ASP A 324 17.84 7.45 -11.67
CA ASP A 324 16.41 7.23 -11.86
C ASP A 324 16.07 5.88 -12.46
N ALA A 325 17.08 5.02 -12.66
CA ALA A 325 16.86 3.67 -13.15
C ALA A 325 15.92 2.89 -12.21
N TYR A 326 15.00 2.18 -12.84
CA TYR A 326 14.10 1.24 -12.19
C TYR A 326 13.97 0.00 -13.08
N GLU A 327 13.81 -1.15 -12.45
CA GLU A 327 13.65 -2.44 -13.13
C GLU A 327 12.56 -3.28 -12.46
N GLU A 328 12.21 -4.40 -13.08
CA GLU A 328 11.32 -5.39 -12.46
C GLU A 328 12.09 -6.27 -11.48
N MET A 329 11.70 -6.25 -10.21
CA MET A 329 12.30 -7.03 -9.13
C MET A 329 11.26 -7.92 -8.44
N SER A 330 11.65 -9.12 -7.98
CA SER A 330 10.80 -9.89 -7.06
C SER A 330 10.69 -9.18 -5.70
N ALA A 331 9.64 -9.47 -4.94
CA ALA A 331 9.55 -8.96 -3.56
C ALA A 331 10.76 -9.42 -2.72
N GLU A 332 11.24 -10.65 -2.94
CA GLU A 332 12.47 -11.16 -2.36
C GLU A 332 13.67 -10.24 -2.67
N THR A 333 13.89 -9.89 -3.94
CA THR A 333 15.00 -9.01 -4.33
C THR A 333 14.87 -7.64 -3.67
N ILE A 334 13.66 -7.07 -3.62
CA ILE A 334 13.39 -5.77 -3.00
C ILE A 334 13.74 -5.79 -1.50
N LEU A 335 13.36 -6.87 -0.79
CA LEU A 335 13.57 -6.98 0.65
C LEU A 335 15.00 -7.40 1.01
N LEU A 336 15.55 -8.41 0.35
CA LEU A 336 16.82 -9.06 0.74
C LEU A 336 18.03 -8.53 -0.03
N GLY A 337 17.85 -7.90 -1.18
CA GLY A 337 18.93 -7.40 -2.01
C GLY A 337 19.38 -8.37 -3.09
N ARG A 338 20.38 -7.96 -3.88
CA ARG A 338 21.07 -8.76 -4.91
C ARG A 338 22.58 -8.55 -4.78
N GLY A 339 23.17 -9.10 -3.71
CA GLY A 339 24.60 -8.97 -3.44
C GLY A 339 25.06 -7.51 -3.43
N SER A 340 26.13 -7.20 -4.15
CA SER A 340 26.67 -5.83 -4.25
C SER A 340 25.89 -4.88 -5.17
N THR A 341 24.90 -5.37 -5.92
CA THR A 341 24.22 -4.58 -6.97
C THR A 341 22.98 -3.83 -6.47
N PHE A 342 22.33 -4.36 -5.44
CA PHE A 342 21.18 -3.74 -4.79
C PHE A 342 21.17 -4.15 -3.32
N PRO A 343 21.17 -3.22 -2.35
CA PRO A 343 21.36 -3.55 -0.95
C PRO A 343 20.19 -4.30 -0.32
N GLY A 344 18.96 -4.10 -0.80
CA GLY A 344 17.75 -4.61 -0.15
C GLY A 344 17.30 -3.78 1.06
N LEU A 345 16.00 -3.77 1.33
CA LEU A 345 15.43 -2.99 2.44
C LEU A 345 15.77 -3.59 3.81
N PHE A 346 15.82 -4.92 3.96
CA PHE A 346 16.10 -5.57 5.25
C PHE A 346 17.57 -5.44 5.69
N PRO A 347 18.57 -5.55 4.79
CA PRO A 347 19.94 -5.18 5.15
C PRO A 347 20.06 -3.74 5.66
N LEU A 348 19.35 -2.78 5.04
CA LEU A 348 19.29 -1.39 5.52
C LEU A 348 18.62 -1.27 6.89
N MET A 349 17.53 -2.01 7.13
CA MET A 349 16.88 -2.08 8.45
C MET A 349 17.82 -2.61 9.54
N ARG A 350 18.57 -3.69 9.26
CA ARG A 350 19.56 -4.23 10.21
C ARG A 350 20.68 -3.21 10.48
N ALA A 351 21.19 -2.55 9.45
CA ALA A 351 22.18 -1.48 9.61
C ALA A 351 21.66 -0.32 10.46
N TYR A 352 20.40 0.10 10.28
CA TYR A 352 19.77 1.12 11.11
C TYR A 352 19.70 0.70 12.59
N LEU A 353 19.24 -0.53 12.88
CA LEU A 353 19.17 -1.05 14.25
C LEU A 353 20.53 -1.06 14.95
N ASP A 354 21.60 -1.35 14.21
CA ASP A 354 22.96 -1.26 14.72
C ASP A 354 23.40 0.17 15.01
N LEU A 355 23.14 1.10 14.09
CA LEU A 355 23.54 2.50 14.22
C LEU A 355 22.88 3.18 15.41
N ILE A 356 21.61 2.86 15.68
CA ILE A 356 20.91 3.37 16.87
C ILE A 356 21.29 2.61 18.15
N LYS A 357 22.19 1.61 18.07
CA LYS A 357 22.59 0.75 19.19
C LYS A 357 21.40 0.08 19.89
N CYS A 358 20.46 -0.43 19.09
CA CYS A 358 19.32 -1.21 19.57
C CYS A 358 19.83 -2.41 20.39
N ASP A 359 19.14 -2.75 21.48
CA ASP A 359 19.52 -3.86 22.34
C ASP A 359 19.32 -5.22 21.64
N ASP A 360 20.10 -6.23 22.06
CA ASP A 360 20.14 -7.52 21.38
C ASP A 360 18.80 -8.27 21.43
N ALA A 361 18.03 -8.11 22.52
CA ALA A 361 16.74 -8.77 22.66
C ALA A 361 15.72 -8.20 21.67
N THR A 362 15.65 -6.86 21.54
CA THR A 362 14.81 -6.19 20.56
C THR A 362 15.26 -6.51 19.13
N LYS A 363 16.57 -6.50 18.85
CA LYS A 363 17.10 -6.89 17.52
C LYS A 363 16.68 -8.30 17.14
N LEU A 364 16.79 -9.26 18.06
CA LEU A 364 16.40 -10.66 17.80
C LEU A 364 14.90 -10.78 17.50
N LEU A 365 14.04 -10.04 18.22
CA LEU A 365 12.60 -10.03 17.99
C LEU A 365 12.26 -9.39 16.63
N VAL A 366 12.85 -8.26 16.30
CA VAL A 366 12.61 -7.57 15.03
C VAL A 366 13.14 -8.39 13.85
N ASP A 367 14.30 -9.03 13.98
CA ASP A 367 14.84 -9.92 12.95
C ASP A 367 13.94 -11.13 12.71
N ARG A 368 13.29 -11.66 13.76
CA ARG A 368 12.27 -12.71 13.62
C ARG A 368 11.10 -12.25 12.75
N TYR A 369 10.61 -11.02 12.95
CA TYR A 369 9.55 -10.46 12.11
C TYR A 369 10.01 -10.24 10.67
N MET A 370 11.23 -9.71 10.46
CA MET A 370 11.80 -9.55 9.13
C MET A 370 11.96 -10.90 8.42
N ARG A 371 12.46 -11.94 9.09
CA ARG A 371 12.60 -13.29 8.52
C ARG A 371 11.26 -13.88 8.12
N PHE A 372 10.22 -13.72 8.95
CA PHE A 372 8.86 -14.12 8.57
C PHE A 372 8.38 -13.42 7.28
N VAL A 373 8.55 -12.11 7.17
CA VAL A 373 8.15 -11.36 5.96
C VAL A 373 9.00 -11.75 4.75
N ALA A 374 10.31 -12.01 4.93
CA ALA A 374 11.19 -12.50 3.87
C ALA A 374 10.73 -13.87 3.34
N GLN A 375 10.34 -14.78 4.23
CA GLN A 375 9.87 -16.11 3.83
C GLN A 375 8.56 -16.09 3.04
N ARG A 376 7.70 -15.08 3.26
CA ARG A 376 6.56 -14.84 2.38
C ARG A 376 6.98 -14.39 0.98
N ALA A 377 8.05 -13.60 0.91
CA ALA A 377 8.59 -13.12 -0.36
C ALA A 377 9.34 -14.22 -1.13
N THR A 378 9.93 -15.21 -0.46
CA THR A 378 10.57 -16.37 -1.10
C THR A 378 9.58 -17.51 -1.42
N GLY A 379 8.41 -17.52 -0.77
CA GLY A 379 7.44 -18.61 -0.88
C GLY A 379 7.71 -19.80 0.05
N GLU A 380 8.68 -19.69 0.96
CA GLU A 380 8.88 -20.67 2.05
C GLU A 380 7.71 -20.69 3.05
N VAL A 381 7.07 -19.53 3.22
CA VAL A 381 5.85 -19.36 4.02
C VAL A 381 4.76 -18.82 3.12
N ASP A 382 3.60 -19.47 3.15
CA ASP A 382 2.42 -19.09 2.39
C ASP A 382 1.87 -17.74 2.85
N THR A 383 1.35 -16.97 1.90
CA THR A 383 0.37 -15.93 2.23
C THR A 383 -0.92 -16.58 2.72
N ALA A 384 -1.73 -15.87 3.50
CA ALA A 384 -3.03 -16.39 3.93
C ALA A 384 -3.92 -16.76 2.73
N ALA A 385 -3.83 -16.02 1.63
CA ALA A 385 -4.53 -16.35 0.38
C ALA A 385 -4.06 -17.69 -0.21
N THR A 386 -2.74 -17.89 -0.34
CA THR A 386 -2.17 -19.14 -0.86
C THR A 386 -2.55 -20.34 0.02
N TRP A 387 -2.46 -20.19 1.34
CA TRP A 387 -2.85 -21.23 2.29
C TRP A 387 -4.34 -21.58 2.19
N MET A 388 -5.23 -20.57 2.14
CA MET A 388 -6.68 -20.81 1.99
C MET A 388 -7.03 -21.50 0.68
N ARG A 389 -6.35 -21.17 -0.43
CA ARG A 389 -6.50 -21.92 -1.69
C ARG A 389 -6.09 -23.37 -1.52
N GLY A 390 -4.93 -23.62 -0.91
CA GLY A 390 -4.44 -24.97 -0.60
C GLY A 390 -5.46 -25.75 0.24
N PHE A 391 -6.03 -25.13 1.26
CA PHE A 391 -7.09 -25.71 2.08
C PHE A 391 -8.32 -26.11 1.25
N VAL A 392 -8.89 -25.18 0.48
CA VAL A 392 -10.08 -25.45 -0.34
C VAL A 392 -9.81 -26.55 -1.38
N THR A 393 -8.69 -26.44 -2.10
CA THR A 393 -8.36 -27.35 -3.21
C THR A 393 -8.01 -28.77 -2.78
N SER A 394 -7.58 -28.95 -1.53
CA SER A 394 -7.32 -30.27 -0.94
C SER A 394 -8.52 -30.84 -0.17
N HIS A 395 -9.60 -30.06 -0.01
CA HIS A 395 -10.77 -30.48 0.74
C HIS A 395 -11.51 -31.66 0.03
N PRO A 396 -11.93 -32.72 0.74
CA PRO A 396 -12.58 -33.89 0.14
C PRO A 396 -13.86 -33.59 -0.64
N GLU A 397 -14.60 -32.56 -0.22
CA GLU A 397 -15.82 -32.12 -0.93
C GLU A 397 -15.58 -31.20 -2.13
N TYR A 398 -14.33 -30.77 -2.38
CA TYR A 398 -14.05 -29.83 -3.46
C TYR A 398 -14.12 -30.53 -4.82
N LYS A 399 -14.99 -30.03 -5.69
CA LYS A 399 -15.31 -30.66 -6.98
C LYS A 399 -14.47 -30.14 -8.15
N ARG A 400 -13.43 -29.35 -7.87
CA ARG A 400 -12.59 -28.68 -8.88
C ARG A 400 -13.38 -27.77 -9.84
N ASP A 401 -14.43 -27.15 -9.30
CA ASP A 401 -15.37 -26.27 -10.01
C ASP A 401 -15.29 -24.82 -9.50
N SER A 402 -14.26 -24.49 -8.70
CA SER A 402 -14.09 -23.20 -8.02
C SER A 402 -15.21 -22.86 -7.03
N VAL A 403 -16.09 -23.79 -6.67
CA VAL A 403 -17.15 -23.58 -5.69
C VAL A 403 -16.64 -23.92 -4.29
N VAL A 404 -16.79 -22.98 -3.36
CA VAL A 404 -16.57 -23.16 -1.93
C VAL A 404 -17.93 -23.42 -1.29
N SER A 405 -18.25 -24.70 -1.07
CA SER A 405 -19.51 -25.12 -0.44
C SER A 405 -19.60 -24.63 1.01
N ALA A 406 -20.82 -24.66 1.59
CA ALA A 406 -21.01 -24.31 3.00
C ALA A 406 -20.19 -25.20 3.95
N ALA A 407 -19.98 -26.48 3.61
CA ALA A 407 -19.14 -27.38 4.39
C ALA A 407 -17.66 -26.98 4.32
N ILE A 408 -17.12 -26.73 3.11
CA ILE A 408 -15.75 -26.24 2.95
C ILE A 408 -15.54 -24.92 3.70
N ALA A 409 -16.50 -23.99 3.58
CA ALA A 409 -16.44 -22.70 4.26
C ALA A 409 -16.50 -22.86 5.79
N HIS A 410 -17.35 -23.74 6.30
CA HIS A 410 -17.42 -24.04 7.73
C HIS A 410 -16.08 -24.55 8.25
N ASP A 411 -15.51 -25.56 7.59
CA ASP A 411 -14.27 -26.20 8.04
C ASP A 411 -13.08 -25.23 7.93
N LEU A 412 -13.04 -24.40 6.88
CA LEU A 412 -12.05 -23.33 6.76
C LEU A 412 -12.12 -22.33 7.91
N ILE A 413 -13.33 -21.88 8.29
CA ILE A 413 -13.50 -20.92 9.38
C ILE A 413 -13.14 -21.54 10.74
N GLN A 414 -13.43 -22.82 10.97
CA GLN A 414 -12.99 -23.52 12.18
C GLN A 414 -11.46 -23.57 12.28
N GLU A 415 -10.79 -23.85 11.16
CA GLU A 415 -9.33 -23.86 11.06
C GLU A 415 -8.73 -22.48 11.33
N ILE A 416 -9.26 -21.44 10.69
CA ILE A 416 -8.87 -20.04 10.95
C ILE A 416 -9.07 -19.70 12.43
N HIS A 417 -10.22 -20.06 13.02
CA HIS A 417 -10.50 -19.80 14.42
C HIS A 417 -9.49 -20.46 15.35
N ALA A 418 -9.08 -21.71 15.08
CA ALA A 418 -8.05 -22.40 15.86
C ALA A 418 -6.68 -21.72 15.72
N ILE A 419 -6.31 -21.25 14.53
CA ILE A 419 -5.07 -20.51 14.27
C ILE A 419 -5.07 -19.17 15.02
N SER A 420 -6.13 -18.38 14.89
CA SER A 420 -6.24 -17.06 15.49
C SER A 420 -6.16 -17.09 17.03
N ASN A 421 -6.69 -18.15 17.65
CA ASN A 421 -6.63 -18.35 19.11
C ASN A 421 -5.36 -19.07 19.59
N GLY A 422 -4.44 -19.43 18.69
CA GLY A 422 -3.22 -20.15 19.04
C GLY A 422 -3.44 -21.62 19.44
N HIS A 423 -4.62 -22.18 19.19
CA HIS A 423 -4.92 -23.60 19.42
C HIS A 423 -4.30 -24.50 18.34
N LYS A 424 -3.98 -23.95 17.16
CA LYS A 424 -3.32 -24.66 16.08
C LYS A 424 -2.19 -23.83 15.48
N LEU A 425 -0.99 -24.42 15.42
CA LEU A 425 0.15 -23.86 14.70
C LEU A 425 0.17 -24.43 13.28
N VAL A 426 0.33 -23.56 12.30
CA VAL A 426 0.46 -23.94 10.89
C VAL A 426 1.79 -23.42 10.36
N PRO A 427 2.88 -24.23 10.39
CA PRO A 427 4.20 -23.78 9.97
C PRO A 427 4.26 -23.25 8.53
N ALA A 428 3.43 -23.80 7.63
CA ALA A 428 3.33 -23.31 6.25
C ALA A 428 2.80 -21.86 6.17
N LEU A 429 2.02 -21.39 7.14
CA LEU A 429 1.44 -20.04 7.18
C LEU A 429 2.22 -19.09 8.11
N GLN A 430 2.72 -19.63 9.22
CA GLN A 430 3.28 -18.85 10.34
C GLN A 430 4.81 -18.94 10.46
N GLY A 431 5.44 -19.81 9.66
CA GLY A 431 6.84 -20.20 9.84
C GLY A 431 7.07 -20.94 11.16
N ARG A 432 8.34 -21.10 11.55
CA ARG A 432 8.75 -21.76 12.81
C ARG A 432 8.97 -20.78 13.98
N TYR A 433 8.46 -19.56 13.86
CA TYR A 433 8.84 -18.41 14.71
C TYR A 433 7.99 -18.20 15.97
N ILE A 434 6.88 -18.90 16.09
CA ILE A 434 5.86 -18.63 17.12
C ILE A 434 6.24 -19.20 18.50
N HIS A 435 7.17 -20.16 18.60
CA HIS A 435 7.57 -20.74 19.89
C HIS A 435 8.97 -20.27 20.36
N PRO A 436 9.14 -19.93 21.66
CA PRO A 436 10.46 -19.75 22.27
C PRO A 436 11.30 -21.04 22.30
N GLU A 437 10.66 -22.20 22.20
CA GLU A 437 11.32 -23.51 22.32
C GLU A 437 11.82 -24.06 20.98
N THR A 438 11.40 -23.47 19.85
CA THR A 438 11.95 -23.77 18.51
C THR A 438 13.17 -22.89 18.17
N ILE A 439 13.74 -22.21 19.17
CA ILE A 439 14.87 -21.25 19.05
C ILE A 439 16.22 -21.96 18.82
N GLU A 440 16.31 -23.28 18.90
CA GLU A 440 17.59 -23.95 18.67
C GLU A 440 17.96 -24.03 17.17
N ALA A 441 19.07 -23.36 16.85
CA ALA A 441 20.01 -23.65 15.77
C ALA A 441 19.71 -23.17 14.34
N GLU A 442 19.35 -21.89 14.14
CA GLU A 442 19.75 -21.21 12.90
C GLU A 442 20.44 -19.89 13.24
N GLU A 443 21.77 -19.93 13.14
CA GLU A 443 22.69 -18.80 13.27
C GLU A 443 22.29 -17.69 12.28
N ALA A 444 22.36 -16.45 12.76
CA ALA A 444 22.24 -15.28 11.91
C ALA A 444 23.28 -15.39 10.79
N ALA A 445 22.84 -15.49 9.54
CA ALA A 445 23.75 -15.32 8.42
C ALA A 445 24.35 -13.91 8.53
N ASP A 446 25.67 -13.84 8.76
CA ASP A 446 26.43 -12.59 8.79
C ASP A 446 26.25 -11.86 7.46
N ILE A 447 25.39 -10.85 7.45
CA ILE A 447 25.36 -9.85 6.39
C ILE A 447 26.46 -8.85 6.75
N ASP A 448 27.33 -8.57 5.78
CA ASP A 448 28.41 -7.58 5.90
C ASP A 448 27.84 -6.17 6.17
N THR A 449 27.59 -5.88 7.44
CA THR A 449 27.13 -4.59 7.93
C THR A 449 28.21 -3.51 7.77
N GLU A 450 29.47 -3.90 7.58
CA GLU A 450 30.60 -3.00 7.41
C GLU A 450 30.61 -2.39 6.01
N ALA A 451 30.29 -3.17 4.97
CA ALA A 451 30.10 -2.66 3.60
C ALA A 451 28.93 -1.67 3.49
N VAL A 452 27.80 -1.95 4.16
CA VAL A 452 26.65 -1.02 4.23
C VAL A 452 27.04 0.24 5.00
N ARG A 453 27.68 0.12 6.18
CA ARG A 453 28.20 1.28 6.91
C ARG A 453 29.17 2.09 6.06
N ALA A 454 30.08 1.46 5.31
CA ALA A 454 31.04 2.16 4.45
C ALA A 454 30.36 2.98 3.34
N ALA A 455 29.26 2.47 2.76
CA ALA A 455 28.47 3.16 1.75
C ALA A 455 27.70 4.39 2.30
N PHE A 456 27.32 4.39 3.59
CA PHE A 456 26.50 5.46 4.19
C PHE A 456 27.26 6.37 5.18
N SER A 457 28.46 5.99 5.65
CA SER A 457 29.25 6.79 6.60
C SER A 457 30.04 7.93 5.94
N ARG A 458 30.16 7.93 4.60
CA ARG A 458 30.99 8.92 3.88
C ARG A 458 30.26 10.24 3.53
N GLY A 459 28.95 10.34 3.78
CA GLY A 459 28.16 11.57 3.57
C GLY A 459 27.94 12.46 4.81
N GLY A 460 28.44 12.06 6.00
CA GLY A 460 28.04 12.68 7.28
C GLY A 460 28.94 13.78 7.85
N ALA A 461 30.04 14.15 7.19
CA ALA A 461 30.99 15.12 7.72
C ALA A 461 30.80 16.52 7.09
N GLY A 462 29.64 17.15 7.29
CA GLY A 462 29.43 18.50 6.73
C GLY A 462 28.18 19.28 7.16
N GLY A 463 27.17 18.64 7.75
CA GLY A 463 26.01 19.33 8.30
C GLY A 463 26.04 19.26 9.81
N GLY A 464 26.19 20.40 10.49
CA GLY A 464 26.18 20.46 11.96
C GLY A 464 24.97 19.73 12.52
N ALA A 465 25.23 18.63 13.24
CA ALA A 465 24.24 17.97 14.05
C ALA A 465 23.71 18.99 15.06
N ALA A 466 22.53 19.55 14.81
CA ALA A 466 21.74 20.13 15.87
C ALA A 466 21.52 19.01 16.88
N ALA A 467 22.05 19.20 18.08
CA ALA A 467 21.98 18.24 19.17
C ALA A 467 20.55 17.72 19.31
N ALA A 468 20.39 16.40 19.32
CA ALA A 468 19.13 15.77 19.65
C ALA A 468 18.66 16.32 21.02
N PRO A 469 17.42 16.81 21.16
CA PRO A 469 16.93 17.20 22.46
C PRO A 469 16.91 15.96 23.36
N ALA A 470 17.46 16.10 24.57
CA ALA A 470 17.47 15.06 25.57
C ALA A 470 16.03 14.61 25.85
N VAL A 471 15.79 13.30 25.72
CA VAL A 471 14.57 12.65 26.22
C VAL A 471 14.55 12.86 27.74
N PRO A 472 13.54 13.50 28.33
CA PRO A 472 13.43 13.58 29.78
C PRO A 472 13.19 12.17 30.33
N ASP A 473 14.01 11.76 31.28
CA ASP A 473 13.76 10.55 32.06
C ASP A 473 12.39 10.67 32.76
N GLY A 474 11.48 9.78 32.37
CA GLY A 474 10.19 9.58 33.05
C GLY A 474 8.98 9.86 32.16
N LEU A 475 8.58 8.85 31.40
CA LEU A 475 7.19 8.48 31.12
C LEU A 475 7.11 6.99 30.77
#